data_AF-A0A260ZLQ7-F1
#
_entry.id   AF-A0A260ZLQ7-F1
#
_cell.length_a   1.000
_cell.length_b   1.000
_cell.length_c   1.000
_cell.angle_alpha   90.00
_cell.angle_beta   90.00
_cell.angle_gamma   90.00
#
_symmetry.space_group_name_H-M   'P 1'
#
loop_
_entity.id
_entity.type
_entity.pdbx_description
1 polymer ?
#
loop_
_entity_poly.entity_id
_entity_poly.type
_entity_poly.pdbx_seq_one_letter_code
_entity_poly.pdbx_strand_id
1 'polypeptide(L)'
;RIYRLVDDVISATFSQEQCAVLLAWMFFDSRRNRSFLNILNSTHPISIEKIKFLLNYFEKVTEEMPQGVVSFMRIKNSNFWENEFEKNGEKKLSKAMVFDDLLIEQTALCTQIDFANKHIGGGVLRLGGVQMRLRLKQ
;
A
#
# COMPACT_ATOMS: atom_id res chain seq x y z
N ARG A 1 -15.50 12.68 -10.86
CA ARG A 1 -15.68 13.24 -9.50
C ARG A 1 -15.08 12.21 -8.54
N ILE A 2 -13.86 12.44 -8.04
CA ILE A 2 -12.99 11.36 -7.51
C ILE A 2 -13.16 11.17 -5.99
N TYR A 3 -13.78 12.13 -5.30
CA TYR A 3 -13.92 12.09 -3.85
C TYR A 3 -15.39 12.01 -3.44
N ARG A 4 -15.70 11.08 -2.53
CA ARG A 4 -16.94 11.08 -1.74
C ARG A 4 -16.53 11.37 -0.30
N LEU A 5 -17.03 12.47 0.24
CA LEU A 5 -16.93 12.82 1.65
C LEU A 5 -18.19 12.30 2.34
N VAL A 6 -18.02 11.42 3.32
CA VAL A 6 -19.08 11.05 4.28
C VAL A 6 -18.46 11.26 5.64
N ASP A 7 -18.83 12.34 6.32
CA ASP A 7 -18.33 12.71 7.64
C ASP A 7 -16.79 12.70 7.72
N ASP A 8 -16.22 11.88 8.62
CA ASP A 8 -14.79 11.75 8.85
C ASP A 8 -14.05 10.85 7.83
N VAL A 9 -14.73 10.41 6.77
CA VAL A 9 -14.19 9.49 5.76
C VAL A 9 -14.00 10.20 4.43
N ILE A 10 -12.77 10.15 3.92
CA ILE A 10 -12.40 10.58 2.56
C ILE A 10 -12.00 9.35 1.76
N SER A 11 -12.67 9.14 0.63
CA SER A 11 -12.33 8.05 -0.30
C SER A 11 -11.94 8.57 -1.68
N ALA A 12 -11.06 7.85 -2.35
CA ALA A 12 -10.69 8.07 -3.75
C ALA A 12 -10.58 6.73 -4.47
N THR A 13 -11.31 6.56 -5.57
CA THR A 13 -11.32 5.33 -6.36
C THR A 13 -10.82 5.62 -7.78
N PHE A 14 -9.94 4.77 -8.27
CA PHE A 14 -9.32 4.86 -9.60
C PHE A 14 -9.42 3.51 -10.31
N SER A 15 -9.44 3.51 -11.64
CA SER A 15 -9.17 2.28 -12.39
C SER A 15 -7.70 1.88 -12.22
N GLN A 16 -7.40 0.59 -12.38
CA GLN A 16 -6.01 0.13 -12.37
C GLN A 16 -5.19 0.77 -13.51
N GLU A 17 -5.80 1.04 -14.65
CA GLU A 17 -5.19 1.83 -15.74
C GLU A 17 -4.79 3.24 -15.29
N GLN A 18 -5.66 3.96 -14.59
CA GLN A 18 -5.33 5.28 -14.05
C GLN A 18 -4.17 5.21 -13.05
N CYS A 19 -4.13 4.18 -12.20
CA CYS A 19 -3.01 3.94 -11.30
C CYS A 19 -1.71 3.66 -12.07
N ALA A 20 -1.75 2.85 -13.12
CA ALA A 20 -0.60 2.54 -13.95
C ALA A 20 -0.02 3.80 -14.62
N VAL A 21 -0.88 4.67 -15.16
CA VAL A 21 -0.45 5.96 -15.75
C VAL A 21 0.22 6.86 -14.71
N LEU A 22 -0.35 6.95 -13.50
CA LEU A 22 0.26 7.75 -12.42
C LEU A 22 1.63 7.20 -12.00
N LEU A 23 1.78 5.87 -11.92
CA LEU A 23 3.07 5.23 -11.63
C LEU A 23 4.09 5.47 -12.76
N ALA A 24 3.67 5.38 -14.02
CA ALA A 24 4.51 5.70 -15.17
C ALA A 24 5.00 7.16 -15.12
N TRP A 25 4.13 8.10 -14.75
CA TRP A 25 4.54 9.49 -14.52
C TRP A 25 5.57 9.64 -13.41
N MET A 26 5.44 8.91 -12.30
CA MET A 26 6.45 8.91 -11.24
C MET A 26 7.80 8.33 -11.71
N PHE A 27 7.78 7.43 -12.69
CA PHE A 27 8.97 6.82 -13.29
C PHE A 27 9.71 7.80 -14.22
N PHE A 28 8.99 8.50 -15.09
CA PHE A 28 9.60 9.36 -16.10
C PHE A 28 9.78 10.83 -15.68
N ASP A 29 8.93 11.40 -14.83
CA ASP A 29 8.97 12.83 -14.48
C ASP A 29 9.83 13.10 -13.24
N SER A 30 11.09 13.44 -13.48
CA SER A 30 12.08 13.77 -12.43
C SER A 30 11.78 15.07 -11.67
N ARG A 31 10.88 15.92 -12.18
CA ARG A 31 10.57 17.25 -11.60
C ARG A 31 9.56 17.19 -10.45
N ARG A 32 8.97 16.03 -10.18
CA ARG A 32 7.96 15.88 -9.12
C ARG A 32 8.57 15.46 -7.79
N ASN A 33 8.02 16.00 -6.71
CA ASN A 33 8.39 15.65 -5.32
C ASN A 33 8.18 14.16 -4.95
N ARG A 34 7.53 13.37 -5.82
CA ARG A 34 7.24 11.95 -5.64
C ARG A 34 7.68 11.15 -6.87
N SER A 35 8.92 11.34 -7.33
CA SER A 35 9.49 10.57 -8.44
C SER A 35 10.25 9.33 -7.94
N PHE A 36 10.47 8.37 -8.85
CA PHE A 36 11.33 7.21 -8.61
C PHE A 36 12.83 7.51 -8.79
N LEU A 37 13.20 8.76 -9.06
CA LEU A 37 14.59 9.15 -9.37
C LEU A 37 15.61 8.70 -8.31
N ASN A 38 15.25 8.78 -7.03
CA ASN A 38 16.11 8.33 -5.94
C ASN A 38 16.36 6.82 -5.95
N ILE A 39 15.39 6.03 -6.43
CA ILE A 39 15.55 4.58 -6.60
C ILE A 39 16.41 4.33 -7.84
N LEU A 40 16.10 4.99 -8.96
CA LEU A 40 16.77 4.81 -10.25
C LEU A 40 18.26 5.18 -10.21
N ASN A 41 18.62 6.21 -9.45
CA ASN A 41 20.01 6.68 -9.32
C ASN A 41 20.80 5.95 -8.21
N SER A 42 20.20 4.99 -7.51
CA SER A 42 20.83 4.32 -6.37
C SER A 42 21.42 2.97 -6.78
N THR A 43 22.68 2.73 -6.41
CA THR A 43 23.36 1.43 -6.57
C THR A 43 23.11 0.48 -5.40
N HIS A 44 22.29 0.87 -4.43
CA HIS A 44 22.02 0.04 -3.25
C HIS A 44 21.25 -1.23 -3.67
N PRO A 45 21.57 -2.43 -3.12
CA PRO A 45 20.91 -3.68 -3.53
C PRO A 45 19.37 -3.64 -3.45
N ILE A 46 18.81 -3.04 -2.41
CA ILE A 46 17.35 -2.83 -2.27
C ILE A 46 16.78 -2.01 -3.44
N SER A 47 17.51 -1.01 -3.92
CA SER A 47 17.06 -0.17 -5.04
C SER A 47 17.02 -0.97 -6.33
N ILE A 48 18.00 -1.85 -6.56
CA ILE A 48 18.02 -2.77 -7.71
C ILE A 48 16.79 -3.67 -7.70
N GLU A 49 16.48 -4.28 -6.54
CA GLU A 49 15.30 -5.14 -6.39
C GLU A 49 13.97 -4.37 -6.59
N LYS A 50 13.92 -3.10 -6.16
CA LYS A 50 12.78 -2.21 -6.46
C LYS A 50 12.63 -1.91 -7.95
N ILE A 51 13.74 -1.70 -8.65
CA ILE A 51 13.72 -1.45 -10.10
C ILE A 51 13.20 -2.68 -10.82
N LYS A 52 13.72 -3.89 -10.50
CA LYS A 52 13.21 -5.15 -11.06
C LYS A 52 11.71 -5.30 -10.85
N PHE A 53 11.23 -5.03 -9.64
CA PHE A 53 9.80 -5.06 -9.33
C PHE A 53 8.97 -4.09 -10.17
N LEU A 54 9.42 -2.83 -10.28
CA LEU A 54 8.73 -1.81 -11.07
C LEU A 54 8.70 -2.19 -12.55
N LEU A 55 9.81 -2.71 -13.10
CA LEU A 55 9.89 -3.15 -14.49
C LEU A 55 8.95 -4.33 -14.75
N ASN A 56 8.95 -5.35 -13.89
CA ASN A 56 8.01 -6.47 -13.98
C ASN A 56 6.54 -6.03 -13.85
N TYR A 57 6.25 -5.03 -13.00
CA TYR A 57 4.92 -4.43 -12.94
C TYR A 57 4.54 -3.78 -14.28
N PHE A 58 5.43 -2.94 -14.83
CA PHE A 58 5.17 -2.25 -16.10
C PHE A 58 5.01 -3.21 -17.27
N GLU A 59 5.85 -4.24 -17.35
CA GLU A 59 5.74 -5.32 -18.34
C GLU A 59 4.34 -5.92 -18.33
N LYS A 60 3.87 -6.40 -17.16
CA LYS A 60 2.54 -7.01 -17.00
C LYS A 60 1.40 -6.10 -17.42
N VAL A 61 1.41 -4.84 -16.98
CA VAL A 61 0.31 -3.90 -17.32
C VAL A 61 0.36 -3.42 -18.78
N THR A 62 1.52 -3.48 -19.44
CA THR A 62 1.63 -3.18 -20.87
C THR A 62 1.28 -4.36 -21.77
N GLU A 63 1.45 -5.60 -21.29
CA GLU A 63 1.03 -6.82 -21.99
C GLU A 63 -0.49 -7.00 -21.92
N GLU A 64 -1.05 -6.91 -20.71
CA GLU A 64 -2.50 -6.99 -20.49
C GLU A 64 -2.91 -6.02 -19.38
N MET A 65 -3.57 -4.91 -19.75
CA MET A 65 -4.01 -3.91 -18.79
C MET A 65 -5.14 -4.48 -17.92
N PRO A 66 -4.98 -4.58 -16.59
CA PRO A 66 -6.04 -5.09 -15.73
C PRO A 66 -7.20 -4.08 -15.64
N GLN A 67 -8.43 -4.59 -15.64
CA GLN A 67 -9.67 -3.80 -15.80
C GLN A 67 -10.40 -3.50 -14.48
N GLY A 68 -9.75 -3.78 -13.34
CA GLY A 68 -10.31 -3.54 -12.01
C GLY A 68 -10.17 -2.09 -11.53
N VAL A 69 -10.57 -1.89 -10.28
CA VAL A 69 -10.49 -0.61 -9.57
C VAL A 69 -9.76 -0.73 -8.25
N VAL A 70 -9.14 0.37 -7.82
CA VAL A 70 -8.45 0.50 -6.54
C VAL A 70 -9.07 1.66 -5.76
N SER A 71 -9.51 1.38 -4.54
CA SER A 71 -10.10 2.37 -3.64
C SER A 71 -9.15 2.66 -2.47
N PHE A 72 -8.82 3.94 -2.29
CA PHE A 72 -8.08 4.46 -1.16
C PHE A 72 -9.05 5.14 -0.20
N MET A 73 -8.99 4.78 1.07
CA MET A 73 -9.86 5.35 2.09
C MET A 73 -9.03 5.89 3.26
N ARG A 74 -9.28 7.14 3.63
CA ARG A 74 -8.74 7.78 4.83
C ARG A 74 -9.88 7.98 5.81
N ILE A 75 -9.81 7.28 6.93
CA ILE A 75 -10.74 7.43 8.05
C ILE A 75 -10.04 8.28 9.11
N LYS A 76 -10.65 9.39 9.50
CA LYS A 76 -10.31 10.10 10.73
C LYS A 76 -11.24 9.57 11.81
N ASN A 77 -10.73 9.27 12.99
CA ASN A 77 -11.59 8.92 14.11
C ASN A 77 -11.03 9.60 15.35
N SER A 78 -11.62 10.76 15.70
CA SER A 78 -11.14 11.57 16.81
C SER A 78 -11.48 10.97 18.18
N ASN A 79 -12.48 10.08 18.27
CA ASN A 79 -13.07 9.66 19.55
C ASN A 79 -13.04 8.12 19.74
N PHE A 80 -12.19 7.40 19.01
CA PHE A 80 -12.17 5.93 18.98
C PHE A 80 -11.87 5.31 20.36
N TRP A 81 -10.91 5.86 21.09
CA TRP A 81 -10.36 5.23 22.30
C TRP A 81 -11.25 5.41 23.53
N GLU A 82 -11.84 6.60 23.72
CA GLU A 82 -12.66 6.92 24.89
C GLU A 82 -14.03 6.24 24.87
N ASN A 83 -14.56 5.88 23.68
CA ASN A 83 -15.92 5.35 23.58
C ASN A 83 -16.02 3.83 23.48
N GLU A 84 -15.01 3.12 22.96
CA GLU A 84 -15.12 1.69 22.65
C GLU A 84 -14.54 0.79 23.74
N PHE A 85 -13.47 1.21 24.42
CA PHE A 85 -12.78 0.35 25.39
C PHE A 85 -13.62 0.13 26.65
N GLU A 86 -14.20 1.22 27.19
CA GLU A 86 -15.09 1.16 28.36
C GLU A 86 -16.41 0.44 28.05
N LYS A 87 -16.98 0.63 26.84
CA LYS A 87 -18.21 -0.04 26.41
C LYS A 87 -18.05 -1.53 26.11
N ASN A 88 -16.83 -1.99 25.81
CA ASN A 88 -16.55 -3.37 25.43
C ASN A 88 -15.93 -4.22 26.54
N GLY A 89 -15.80 -3.71 27.78
CA GLY A 89 -15.19 -4.42 28.91
C GLY A 89 -15.82 -5.79 29.23
N GLU A 90 -17.08 -6.01 28.85
CA GLU A 90 -17.81 -7.28 29.06
C GLU A 90 -17.86 -8.18 27.82
N LYS A 91 -17.32 -7.75 26.67
CA LYS A 91 -17.35 -8.57 25.45
C LYS A 91 -16.36 -9.73 25.55
N LYS A 92 -16.82 -10.94 25.24
CA LYS A 92 -15.94 -12.09 25.08
C LYS A 92 -14.93 -11.83 23.97
N LEU A 93 -13.68 -12.23 24.21
CA LEU A 93 -12.62 -12.15 23.22
C LEU A 93 -13.00 -12.94 21.96
N SER A 94 -12.75 -12.34 20.80
CA SER A 94 -12.91 -13.01 19.51
C SER A 94 -11.93 -14.19 19.38
N LYS A 95 -12.30 -15.19 18.58
CA LYS A 95 -11.41 -16.31 18.25
C LYS A 95 -10.15 -15.79 17.57
N ALA A 96 -8.98 -16.20 18.05
CA ALA A 96 -7.68 -15.94 17.44
C ALA A 96 -7.09 -17.23 16.88
N MET A 97 -6.46 -17.14 15.71
CA MET A 97 -5.69 -18.23 15.08
C MET A 97 -4.29 -17.68 14.79
N VAL A 98 -3.27 -18.48 15.06
CA VAL A 98 -1.86 -18.12 14.86
C VAL A 98 -1.24 -19.14 13.92
N PHE A 99 -0.59 -18.64 12.87
CA PHE A 99 0.15 -19.42 11.88
C PHE A 99 1.59 -18.91 11.89
N ASP A 100 2.56 -19.80 12.03
CA ASP A 100 4.01 -19.48 12.06
C ASP A 100 4.70 -19.73 10.71
N ASP A 101 3.99 -20.38 9.79
CA ASP A 101 4.43 -20.76 8.44
C ASP A 101 3.87 -19.86 7.33
N LEU A 102 2.97 -18.93 7.66
CA LEU A 102 2.32 -18.03 6.71
C LEU A 102 2.69 -16.56 6.93
N LEU A 103 2.87 -15.85 5.82
CA LEU A 103 2.96 -14.40 5.76
C LEU A 103 1.57 -13.78 5.58
N ILE A 104 1.43 -12.51 5.95
CA ILE A 104 0.14 -11.78 5.88
C ILE A 104 -0.44 -11.82 4.46
N GLU A 105 0.41 -11.62 3.45
CA GLU A 105 0.03 -11.64 2.03
C GLU A 105 -0.47 -13.01 1.52
N GLN A 106 -0.13 -14.10 2.23
CA GLN A 106 -0.56 -15.47 1.91
C GLN A 106 -1.91 -15.81 2.54
N THR A 107 -2.43 -14.96 3.43
CA THR A 107 -3.75 -15.14 4.02
C THR A 107 -4.84 -14.59 3.09
N ALA A 108 -5.46 -15.49 2.32
CA ALA A 108 -6.62 -15.15 1.49
C ALA A 108 -7.85 -14.87 2.37
N LEU A 109 -8.76 -14.02 1.87
CA LEU A 109 -10.06 -13.69 2.51
C LEU A 109 -9.98 -12.97 3.87
N CYS A 110 -8.79 -12.54 4.28
CA CYS A 110 -8.58 -11.76 5.50
C CYS A 110 -8.30 -10.29 5.18
N THR A 111 -8.67 -9.39 6.09
CA THR A 111 -8.19 -8.01 6.05
C THR A 111 -6.70 -8.02 6.39
N GLN A 112 -5.87 -7.80 5.37
CA GLN A 112 -4.42 -7.78 5.52
C GLN A 112 -3.95 -6.44 6.11
N ILE A 113 -3.15 -6.50 7.17
CA ILE A 113 -2.65 -5.32 7.89
C ILE A 113 -1.28 -4.91 7.34
N ASP A 114 -1.07 -3.61 7.13
CA ASP A 114 0.22 -3.01 6.80
C ASP A 114 0.86 -2.40 8.05
N PHE A 115 2.14 -2.71 8.32
CA PHE A 115 2.90 -2.09 9.41
C PHE A 115 3.40 -0.71 8.97
N ALA A 116 2.46 0.22 8.87
CA ALA A 116 2.65 1.49 8.20
C ALA A 116 3.43 2.53 9.03
N ASN A 117 4.12 3.44 8.33
CA ASN A 117 4.63 4.67 8.90
C ASN A 117 3.53 5.75 8.95
N LYS A 118 3.64 6.73 9.86
CA LYS A 118 2.76 7.93 9.91
C LYS A 118 2.58 8.57 8.53
N HIS A 119 3.63 8.58 7.70
CA HIS A 119 3.52 8.91 6.28
C HIS A 119 3.43 7.61 5.47
N ILE A 120 2.28 7.38 4.84
CA ILE A 120 2.02 6.19 4.02
C ILE A 120 3.14 5.99 3.00
N GLY A 121 3.61 4.74 2.88
CA GLY A 121 4.74 4.36 2.03
C GLY A 121 6.11 4.63 2.64
N GLY A 122 6.23 5.42 3.71
CA GLY A 122 7.48 5.66 4.45
C GLY A 122 8.67 5.94 3.53
N GLY A 123 9.68 5.06 3.60
CA GLY A 123 10.90 5.14 2.78
C GLY A 123 10.83 4.44 1.42
N VAL A 124 9.65 4.07 0.90
CA VAL A 124 9.50 3.27 -0.33
C VAL A 124 10.15 3.94 -1.56
N LEU A 125 10.13 5.27 -1.65
CA LEU A 125 10.80 6.04 -2.70
C LEU A 125 12.32 6.22 -2.49
N ARG A 126 12.89 5.62 -1.44
CA ARG A 126 14.31 5.68 -1.06
C ARG A 126 14.79 4.28 -0.66
N LEU A 127 15.43 4.13 0.50
CA LEU A 127 15.99 2.87 1.00
C LEU A 127 15.01 2.03 1.84
N GLY A 128 13.81 2.52 2.14
CA GLY A 128 12.83 1.77 2.92
C GLY A 128 12.24 0.61 2.13
N GLY A 129 12.28 -0.61 2.67
CA GLY A 129 11.84 -1.81 1.94
C GLY A 129 11.71 -3.04 2.82
N VAL A 130 11.31 -2.89 4.09
CA VAL A 130 11.20 -4.01 5.03
C VAL A 130 10.17 -5.03 4.52
N GLN A 131 8.92 -4.61 4.32
CA GLN A 131 7.86 -5.50 3.83
C GLN A 131 7.99 -5.80 2.33
N MET A 132 8.52 -4.87 1.54
CA MET A 132 8.80 -5.12 0.12
C MET A 132 9.84 -6.24 -0.08
N ARG A 133 10.86 -6.34 0.77
CA ARG A 133 11.84 -7.43 0.71
C ARG A 133 11.22 -8.80 0.97
N LEU A 134 10.14 -8.89 1.75
CA LEU A 134 9.41 -10.13 1.95
C LEU A 134 8.58 -10.47 0.71
N ARG A 135 7.92 -9.47 0.11
CA ARG A 135 7.15 -9.64 -1.14
C ARG A 135 7.99 -10.02 -2.36
N LEU A 136 9.26 -9.60 -2.42
CA LEU A 136 10.17 -9.90 -3.55
C LEU A 136 10.88 -11.25 -3.43
N LYS A 137 10.83 -11.90 -2.26
CA LYS A 137 11.40 -13.22 -2.05
C LYS A 137 10.43 -14.36 -2.40
N GLN A 138 9.20 -14.03 -2.78
CA GLN A 138 8.15 -14.93 -3.27
C GLN A 138 8.08 -14.82 -4.79
#